data_AF-A0A6I1J8P0-F1
#
_entry.id   AF-A0A6I1J8P0-F1
#
_cell.length_a   1.000
_cell.length_b   1.000
_cell.length_c   1.000
_cell.angle_alpha   90.00
_cell.angle_beta   90.00
_cell.angle_gamma   90.00
#
_symmetry.space_group_name_H-M   'P 1'
#
loop_
_entity.id
_entity.type
_entity.pdbx_description
1 polymer ?
#
loop_
_entity_poly.entity_id
_entity_poly.type
_entity_poly.pdbx_seq_one_letter_code
_entity_poly.pdbx_strand_id
1 'polypeptide(L)'
;MIIKELLARLATKGKPETSTKDTEALIPDADEALQLARANRAALLLTGDDADVIAAERRVEAASIRLDRLRTVAEEIGRRHAAAVEREDEALLAARLEAAGRESRTAIQKARARVPVILRELRELRREVDSAERAVAAVNDEVVVRQRTTFAPRPSETLSPALLSFLTQAEVVGAIE
;
A
#
# COMPACT_ATOMS: atom_id res chain seq x y z
N MET A 1 22.62 -5.61 -10.04
CA MET A 1 22.58 -7.07 -9.80
C MET A 1 23.18 -7.47 -8.46
N ILE A 2 24.30 -6.86 -8.05
CA ILE A 2 25.06 -7.17 -6.82
C ILE A 2 24.24 -7.03 -5.52
N ILE A 3 23.32 -6.06 -5.42
CA ILE A 3 22.52 -5.82 -4.20
C ILE A 3 21.51 -6.95 -3.94
N LYS A 4 20.91 -7.54 -4.97
CA LYS A 4 19.98 -8.67 -4.82
C LYS A 4 20.69 -9.93 -4.31
N GLU A 5 21.93 -10.12 -4.74
CA GLU A 5 22.74 -11.28 -4.36
C GLU A 5 23.32 -11.15 -2.95
N LEU A 6 23.63 -9.92 -2.52
CA LEU A 6 24.00 -9.61 -1.14
C LEU A 6 22.82 -9.77 -0.17
N LEU A 7 21.61 -9.35 -0.58
CA LEU A 7 20.38 -9.57 0.20
C LEU A 7 20.01 -11.06 0.31
N ALA A 8 20.20 -11.84 -0.75
CA ALA A 8 19.99 -13.30 -0.72
C ALA A 8 21.03 -14.04 0.17
N ARG A 9 22.28 -13.56 0.20
CA ARG A 9 23.33 -14.10 1.09
C ARG A 9 23.15 -13.73 2.56
N LEU A 10 22.56 -12.57 2.86
CA LEU A 10 22.22 -12.18 4.23
C LEU A 10 21.01 -12.96 4.76
N ALA A 11 20.02 -13.24 3.92
CA ALA A 11 18.84 -14.05 4.29
C ALA A 11 19.18 -15.52 4.61
N THR A 12 20.30 -16.04 4.10
CA THR A 12 20.73 -17.44 4.32
C THR A 12 21.74 -17.60 5.46
N LYS A 13 22.42 -16.53 5.87
CA LYS A 13 23.45 -16.57 6.93
C LYS A 13 22.91 -16.35 8.34
N GLY A 14 21.62 -16.05 8.48
CA GLY A 14 20.99 -15.61 9.73
C GLY A 14 20.22 -16.69 10.51
N LYS A 15 20.30 -17.96 10.15
CA LYS A 15 19.62 -19.04 10.89
C LYS A 15 20.60 -19.77 11.82
N PRO A 16 20.74 -19.35 13.11
CA PRO A 16 21.24 -20.23 14.14
C PRO A 16 20.13 -21.25 14.46
N GLU A 17 19.90 -22.22 13.58
CA GLU A 17 18.87 -23.27 13.77
C GLU A 17 19.23 -24.30 14.85
N THR A 18 20.35 -24.16 15.55
CA THR A 18 20.96 -25.27 16.31
C THR A 18 21.16 -24.98 17.79
N SER A 19 20.45 -24.05 18.43
CA SER A 19 20.64 -23.84 19.89
C SER A 19 19.43 -24.22 20.73
N THR A 20 18.21 -23.94 20.28
CA THR A 20 16.97 -24.33 21.00
C THR A 20 16.73 -25.82 20.90
N LYS A 21 16.70 -26.34 19.66
CA LYS A 21 16.48 -27.77 19.38
C LYS A 21 17.50 -28.67 20.06
N ASP A 22 18.76 -28.28 20.07
CA ASP A 22 19.83 -29.10 20.63
C ASP A 22 19.72 -29.20 22.15
N THR A 23 19.25 -28.15 22.83
CA THR A 23 19.07 -28.18 24.29
C THR A 23 17.77 -28.86 24.72
N GLU A 24 16.67 -28.66 23.97
CA GLU A 24 15.41 -29.38 24.20
C GLU A 24 15.53 -30.87 23.88
N ALA A 25 16.32 -31.25 22.87
CA ALA A 25 16.59 -32.65 22.53
C ALA A 25 17.39 -33.39 23.61
N LEU A 26 18.13 -32.68 24.46
CA LEU A 26 18.90 -33.28 25.56
C LEU A 26 18.07 -33.54 26.82
N ILE A 27 16.86 -32.97 26.94
CA ILE A 27 15.98 -33.17 28.10
C ILE A 27 15.45 -34.61 28.16
N PRO A 28 14.94 -35.22 27.06
CA PRO A 28 14.56 -36.64 27.03
C PRO A 28 15.70 -37.57 27.46
N ASP A 29 16.90 -37.42 26.90
CA ASP A 29 18.07 -38.25 27.25
C ASP A 29 18.46 -38.11 28.73
N ALA A 30 18.35 -36.90 29.30
CA ALA A 30 18.64 -36.66 30.70
C ALA A 30 17.56 -37.23 31.63
N ASP A 31 16.29 -37.23 31.21
CA ASP A 31 15.19 -37.85 31.94
C ASP A 31 15.33 -39.38 31.95
N GLU A 32 15.66 -39.98 30.79
CA GLU A 32 15.97 -41.40 30.69
C GLU A 32 17.16 -41.79 31.58
N ALA A 33 18.23 -41.00 31.59
CA ALA A 33 19.38 -41.22 32.48
C ALA A 33 19.00 -41.16 33.98
N LEU A 34 18.08 -40.27 34.35
CA LEU A 34 17.55 -40.20 35.73
C LEU A 34 16.71 -41.43 36.07
N GLN A 35 15.86 -41.90 35.15
CA GLN A 35 15.08 -43.12 35.38
C GLN A 35 15.98 -44.35 35.51
N LEU A 36 17.02 -44.46 34.67
CA LEU A 36 18.01 -45.53 34.76
C LEU A 36 18.76 -45.49 36.10
N ALA A 37 19.16 -44.30 36.56
CA ALA A 37 19.81 -44.14 37.86
C ALA A 37 18.89 -44.56 39.02
N ARG A 38 17.59 -44.25 38.95
CA ARG A 38 16.58 -44.68 39.93
C ARG A 38 16.36 -46.18 39.92
N ALA A 39 16.28 -46.79 38.73
CA ALA A 39 16.15 -48.23 38.58
C ALA A 39 17.37 -48.97 39.15
N ASN A 40 18.58 -48.48 38.87
CA ASN A 40 19.81 -49.04 39.42
C ASN A 40 19.89 -48.91 40.94
N ARG A 41 19.49 -47.76 41.51
CA ARG A 41 19.39 -47.61 42.97
C ARG A 41 18.40 -48.61 43.56
N ALA A 42 17.23 -48.78 42.95
CA ALA A 42 16.22 -49.73 43.42
C ALA A 42 16.72 -51.18 43.41
N ALA A 43 17.50 -51.57 42.39
CA ALA A 43 18.14 -52.88 42.33
C ALA A 43 19.17 -53.06 43.46
N LEU A 44 20.02 -52.05 43.69
CA LEU A 44 21.06 -52.11 44.73
C LEU A 44 20.50 -52.11 46.16
N LEU A 45 19.31 -51.58 46.40
CA LEU A 45 18.61 -51.73 47.69
C LEU A 45 18.25 -53.18 48.02
N LEU A 46 18.17 -54.07 47.02
CA LEU A 46 17.81 -55.48 47.20
C LEU A 46 19.04 -56.40 47.26
N THR A 47 20.12 -56.04 46.57
CA THR A 47 21.26 -56.94 46.33
C THR A 47 22.64 -56.34 46.62
N GLY A 48 22.73 -55.03 46.83
CA GLY A 48 23.98 -54.31 47.05
C GLY A 48 24.33 -54.15 48.53
N ASP A 49 25.54 -53.65 48.78
CA ASP A 49 25.95 -53.20 50.12
C ASP A 49 25.60 -51.72 50.35
N ASP A 50 25.76 -51.25 51.58
CA ASP A 50 25.44 -49.87 51.95
C ASP A 50 26.26 -48.84 51.16
N ALA A 51 27.50 -49.17 50.78
CA ALA A 51 28.37 -48.26 50.04
C ALA A 51 27.87 -48.06 48.59
N ASP A 52 27.43 -49.16 47.94
CA ASP A 52 26.86 -49.14 46.60
C ASP A 52 25.54 -48.37 46.56
N VAL A 53 24.69 -48.53 47.58
CA VAL A 53 23.43 -47.78 47.69
C VAL A 53 23.68 -46.28 47.82
N ILE A 54 24.62 -45.87 48.68
CA ILE A 54 25.01 -44.46 48.84
C ILE A 54 25.58 -43.90 47.53
N ALA A 55 26.40 -44.68 46.81
CA ALA A 55 26.94 -44.26 45.51
C ALA A 55 25.82 -44.09 44.47
N ALA A 56 24.81 -44.97 44.46
CA ALA A 56 23.66 -44.87 43.57
C ALA A 56 22.76 -43.67 43.90
N GLU A 57 22.58 -43.33 45.18
CA GLU A 57 21.87 -42.12 45.60
C GLU A 57 22.52 -40.85 45.06
N ARG A 58 23.85 -40.75 45.17
CA ARG A 58 24.60 -39.62 44.58
C ARG A 58 24.43 -39.53 43.07
N ARG A 59 24.34 -40.68 42.37
CA ARG A 59 24.10 -40.69 40.91
C ARG A 59 22.69 -40.21 40.56
N VAL A 60 21.67 -40.60 41.33
CA VAL A 60 20.29 -40.10 41.16
C VAL A 60 20.23 -38.59 41.39
N GLU A 61 20.87 -38.11 42.45
CA GLU A 61 20.92 -36.67 42.75
C GLU A 61 21.64 -35.89 41.65
N ALA A 62 22.80 -36.36 41.18
CA ALA A 62 23.52 -35.74 40.07
C ALA A 62 22.72 -35.71 38.76
N ALA A 63 22.01 -36.80 38.44
CA ALA A 63 21.14 -36.86 37.27
C ALA A 63 19.95 -35.89 37.39
N SER A 64 19.34 -35.77 38.58
CA SER A 64 18.25 -34.83 38.84
C SER A 64 18.71 -33.38 38.67
N ILE A 65 19.83 -33.02 39.30
CA ILE A 65 20.42 -31.67 39.17
C ILE A 65 20.73 -31.34 37.71
N ARG A 66 21.23 -32.32 36.94
CA ARG A 66 21.51 -32.14 35.51
C ARG A 66 20.23 -31.86 34.72
N LEU A 67 19.17 -32.64 34.95
CA LEU A 67 17.88 -32.45 34.28
C LEU A 67 17.27 -31.07 34.58
N ASP A 68 17.29 -30.65 35.84
CA ASP A 68 16.79 -29.34 36.25
C ASP A 68 17.56 -28.20 35.58
N ARG A 69 18.90 -28.30 35.54
CA ARG A 69 19.73 -27.32 34.81
C ARG A 69 19.39 -27.25 33.33
N LEU A 70 19.20 -28.39 32.67
CA LEU A 70 18.84 -28.42 31.25
C LEU A 70 17.49 -27.76 31.00
N ARG A 71 16.49 -28.01 31.87
CA ARG A 71 15.18 -27.35 31.81
C ARG A 71 15.31 -25.83 31.94
N THR A 72 16.05 -25.35 32.95
CA THR A 72 16.26 -23.90 33.14
C THR A 72 16.96 -23.25 31.94
N VAL A 73 17.96 -23.93 31.36
CA VAL A 73 18.64 -23.41 30.17
C VAL A 73 17.70 -23.38 28.96
N ALA A 74 16.91 -24.42 28.74
CA ALA A 74 15.93 -24.47 27.66
C ALA A 74 14.89 -23.35 27.78
N GLU A 75 14.35 -23.12 28.98
CA GLU A 75 13.42 -22.02 29.25
C GLU A 75 14.04 -20.65 28.96
N GLU A 76 15.27 -20.41 29.40
CA GLU A 76 15.98 -19.15 29.15
C GLU A 76 16.25 -18.93 27.67
N ILE A 77 16.68 -19.97 26.96
CA ILE A 77 16.87 -19.92 25.51
C ILE A 77 15.54 -19.63 24.81
N GLY A 78 14.45 -20.28 25.23
CA GLY A 78 13.11 -20.04 24.71
C GLY A 78 12.66 -18.58 24.88
N ARG A 79 12.87 -18.00 26.06
CA ARG A 79 12.58 -16.58 26.32
C ARG A 79 13.42 -15.65 25.43
N ARG A 80 14.72 -15.92 25.30
CA ARG A 80 15.60 -15.12 24.44
C ARG A 80 15.22 -15.22 22.96
N HIS A 81 14.82 -16.41 22.51
CA HIS A 81 14.36 -16.61 21.16
C HIS A 81 13.07 -15.85 20.88
N ALA A 82 12.07 -15.95 21.76
CA ALA A 82 10.83 -15.19 21.65
C ALA A 82 11.09 -13.67 21.58
N ALA A 83 11.92 -13.14 22.47
CA ALA A 83 12.30 -11.72 22.45
C ALA A 83 13.09 -11.31 21.20
N ALA A 84 13.87 -12.22 20.61
CA ALA A 84 14.58 -11.96 19.36
C ALA A 84 13.61 -11.88 18.17
N VAL A 85 12.65 -12.81 18.10
CA VAL A 85 11.59 -12.81 17.08
C VAL A 85 10.75 -11.54 17.15
N GLU A 86 10.32 -11.15 18.36
CA GLU A 86 9.54 -9.92 18.55
C GLU A 86 10.29 -8.68 18.04
N ARG A 87 11.58 -8.54 18.36
CA ARG A 87 12.40 -7.43 17.85
C ARG A 87 12.58 -7.46 16.34
N GLU A 88 12.72 -8.64 15.74
CA GLU A 88 12.84 -8.77 14.29
C GLU A 88 11.54 -8.36 13.59
N ASP A 89 10.39 -8.79 14.13
CA ASP A 89 9.07 -8.43 13.62
C ASP A 89 8.80 -6.92 13.74
N GLU A 90 9.16 -6.30 14.87
CA GLU A 90 9.10 -4.85 15.07
C GLU A 90 9.96 -4.10 14.05
N ALA A 91 11.20 -4.56 13.83
CA ALA A 91 12.11 -3.95 12.86
C ALA A 91 11.59 -4.09 11.42
N LEU A 92 11.03 -5.24 11.06
CA LEU A 92 10.41 -5.48 9.76
C LEU A 92 9.20 -4.58 9.54
N LEU A 93 8.35 -4.41 10.56
CA LEU A 93 7.20 -3.52 10.49
C LEU A 93 7.65 -2.07 10.30
N ALA A 94 8.63 -1.60 11.07
CA ALA A 94 9.19 -0.26 10.93
C ALA A 94 9.75 -0.02 9.52
N ALA A 95 10.53 -0.96 8.99
CA ALA A 95 11.09 -0.87 7.65
C ALA A 95 9.99 -0.79 6.55
N ARG A 96 8.91 -1.56 6.70
CA ARG A 96 7.75 -1.52 5.78
C ARG A 96 7.03 -0.17 5.84
N LEU A 97 6.81 0.37 7.03
CA LEU A 97 6.19 1.69 7.22
C LEU A 97 7.04 2.80 6.60
N GLU A 98 8.36 2.75 6.78
CA GLU A 98 9.27 3.70 6.13
C GLU A 98 9.23 3.61 4.61
N ALA A 99 9.24 2.39 4.06
CA ALA A 99 9.16 2.17 2.62
C ALA A 99 7.85 2.74 2.05
N ALA A 100 6.72 2.40 2.65
CA ALA A 100 5.41 2.94 2.27
C ALA A 100 5.37 4.48 2.38
N GLY A 101 5.97 5.04 3.44
CA GLY A 101 6.09 6.48 3.62
C GLY A 101 6.97 7.17 2.56
N ARG A 102 8.03 6.51 2.08
CA ARG A 102 8.86 7.01 0.96
C ARG A 102 8.09 6.97 -0.37
N GLU A 103 7.39 5.87 -0.63
CA GLU A 103 6.58 5.71 -1.84
C GLU A 103 5.46 6.75 -1.91
N SER A 104 4.72 6.92 -0.81
CA SER A 104 3.66 7.92 -0.69
C SER A 104 4.18 9.34 -0.93
N ARG A 105 5.29 9.74 -0.29
CA ARG A 105 5.92 11.05 -0.52
C ARG A 105 6.31 11.27 -1.97
N THR A 106 6.86 10.23 -2.61
CA THR A 106 7.25 10.28 -4.03
C THR A 106 6.02 10.45 -4.92
N ALA A 107 4.94 9.71 -4.65
CA ALA A 107 3.69 9.83 -5.39
C ALA A 107 3.06 11.22 -5.25
N ILE A 108 3.01 11.75 -4.02
CA ILE A 108 2.52 13.10 -3.73
C ILE A 108 3.38 14.15 -4.45
N GLN A 109 4.70 14.00 -4.45
CA GLN A 109 5.59 14.93 -5.14
C GLN A 109 5.36 14.92 -6.66
N LYS A 110 5.20 13.74 -7.26
CA LYS A 110 4.86 13.61 -8.69
C LYS A 110 3.50 14.25 -9.01
N ALA A 111 2.49 14.02 -8.16
CA ALA A 111 1.18 14.63 -8.31
C ALA A 111 1.25 16.16 -8.23
N ARG A 112 1.94 16.70 -7.22
CA ARG A 112 2.15 18.14 -7.05
C ARG A 112 2.89 18.77 -8.22
N ALA A 113 3.89 18.09 -8.79
CA ALA A 113 4.63 18.56 -9.96
C ALA A 113 3.76 18.64 -11.22
N ARG A 114 2.71 17.80 -11.34
CA ARG A 114 1.78 17.81 -12.48
C ARG A 114 0.74 18.94 -12.41
N VAL A 115 0.35 19.38 -11.21
CA VAL A 115 -0.64 20.45 -11.02
C VAL A 115 -0.34 21.71 -11.84
N PRO A 116 0.86 22.32 -11.80
CA PRO A 116 1.13 23.53 -12.58
C PRO A 116 1.11 23.30 -14.10
N VAL A 117 1.43 22.09 -14.56
CA VAL A 117 1.36 21.72 -15.99
C VAL A 117 -0.10 21.69 -16.44
N ILE A 118 -0.95 20.98 -15.70
CA ILE A 118 -2.39 20.90 -15.99
C ILE A 118 -3.03 22.30 -15.95
N LEU A 119 -2.66 23.13 -14.96
CA LEU A 119 -3.16 24.51 -14.89
C LEU A 119 -2.71 25.38 -16.07
N ARG A 120 -1.54 25.10 -16.66
CA ARG A 120 -1.08 25.80 -17.87
C ARG A 120 -1.91 25.37 -19.08
N GLU A 121 -2.06 24.07 -19.28
CA GLU A 121 -2.86 23.48 -20.37
C GLU A 121 -4.31 23.99 -20.32
N LEU A 122 -4.92 24.04 -19.13
CA LEU A 122 -6.28 24.59 -18.96
C LEU A 122 -6.38 26.08 -19.34
N ARG A 123 -5.35 26.88 -19.05
CA ARG A 123 -5.33 28.29 -19.45
C ARG A 123 -5.14 28.47 -20.95
N GLU A 124 -4.35 27.61 -21.58
CA GLU A 124 -4.15 27.61 -23.03
C GLU A 124 -5.45 27.23 -23.74
N LEU A 125 -6.08 26.12 -23.34
CA LEU A 125 -7.40 25.73 -23.84
C LEU A 125 -8.44 26.84 -23.68
N ARG A 126 -8.45 27.53 -22.51
CA ARG A 126 -9.37 28.65 -22.30
C ARG A 126 -9.14 29.79 -23.30
N ARG A 127 -7.88 30.15 -23.57
CA ARG A 127 -7.54 31.18 -24.57
C ARG A 127 -7.96 30.78 -25.98
N GLU A 128 -7.80 29.52 -26.33
CA GLU A 128 -8.25 28.99 -27.62
C GLU A 128 -9.78 29.11 -27.75
N VAL A 129 -10.53 28.72 -26.72
CA VAL A 129 -12.00 28.89 -26.69
C VAL A 129 -12.38 30.36 -26.84
N ASP A 130 -11.79 31.27 -26.04
CA ASP A 130 -12.09 32.70 -26.11
C ASP A 130 -11.70 33.30 -27.49
N SER A 131 -10.74 32.71 -28.21
CA SER A 131 -10.37 33.13 -29.57
C SER A 131 -11.39 32.64 -30.61
N ALA A 132 -11.87 31.40 -30.47
CA ALA A 132 -12.88 30.83 -31.34
C ALA A 132 -14.22 31.55 -31.19
N GLU A 133 -14.63 31.87 -29.96
CA GLU A 133 -15.84 32.66 -29.70
C GLU A 133 -15.80 34.03 -30.37
N ARG A 134 -14.65 34.72 -30.31
CA ARG A 134 -14.46 36.01 -30.99
C ARG A 134 -14.50 35.88 -32.51
N ALA A 135 -13.91 34.82 -33.07
CA ALA A 135 -13.98 34.56 -34.50
C ALA A 135 -15.42 34.29 -34.96
N VAL A 136 -16.18 33.49 -34.20
CA VAL A 136 -17.60 33.23 -34.47
C VAL A 136 -18.42 34.53 -34.41
N ALA A 137 -18.21 35.36 -33.40
CA ALA A 137 -18.88 36.66 -33.28
C ALA A 137 -18.59 37.56 -34.49
N ALA A 138 -17.32 37.66 -34.91
CA ALA A 138 -16.92 38.46 -36.07
C ALA A 138 -17.58 37.98 -37.38
N VAL A 139 -17.62 36.65 -37.61
CA VAL A 139 -18.31 36.07 -38.77
C VAL A 139 -19.81 36.36 -38.72
N ASN A 140 -20.42 36.25 -37.53
CA ASN A 140 -21.83 36.53 -37.36
C ASN A 140 -22.16 38.01 -37.66
N ASP A 141 -21.33 38.94 -37.19
CA ASP A 141 -21.47 40.37 -37.50
C ASP A 141 -21.35 40.63 -39.01
N GLU A 142 -20.40 39.97 -39.70
CA GLU A 142 -20.25 40.07 -41.16
C GLU A 142 -21.50 39.55 -41.90
N VAL A 143 -22.05 38.41 -41.47
CA VAL A 143 -23.28 37.85 -42.05
C VAL A 143 -24.46 38.79 -41.86
N VAL A 144 -24.63 39.37 -40.66
CA VAL A 144 -25.70 40.34 -40.38
C VAL A 144 -25.55 41.59 -41.23
N VAL A 145 -24.33 42.13 -41.37
CA VAL A 145 -24.06 43.28 -42.25
C VAL A 145 -24.38 42.93 -43.70
N ARG A 146 -23.90 41.78 -44.21
CA ARG A 146 -24.21 41.33 -45.58
C ARG A 146 -25.71 41.20 -45.80
N GLN A 147 -26.45 40.57 -44.89
CA GLN A 147 -27.91 40.45 -44.99
C GLN A 147 -28.57 41.83 -45.05
N ARG A 148 -28.17 42.78 -44.19
CA ARG A 148 -28.68 44.16 -44.21
C ARG A 148 -28.36 44.91 -45.51
N THR A 149 -27.17 44.73 -46.07
CA THR A 149 -26.78 45.37 -47.35
C THR A 149 -27.42 44.70 -48.57
N THR A 150 -27.74 43.40 -48.49
CA THR A 150 -28.44 42.67 -49.56
C THR A 150 -29.94 42.96 -49.52
N PHE A 151 -30.48 43.29 -48.35
CA PHE A 151 -31.82 43.83 -48.12
C PHE A 151 -31.85 45.38 -48.06
N ALA A 152 -30.93 46.06 -48.74
CA ALA A 152 -31.15 47.46 -49.04
C ALA A 152 -32.38 47.56 -49.97
N PRO A 153 -33.47 48.26 -49.59
CA PRO A 153 -34.58 48.44 -50.50
C PRO A 153 -34.07 49.15 -51.75
N ARG A 154 -34.29 48.56 -52.93
CA ARG A 154 -33.93 49.18 -54.20
C ARG A 154 -34.59 50.58 -54.24
N PRO A 155 -33.83 51.68 -54.40
CA PRO A 155 -34.42 52.98 -54.64
C PRO A 155 -34.84 53.09 -56.11
N SER A 156 -35.74 52.23 -56.58
CA SER A 156 -36.42 52.36 -57.88
C SER A 156 -37.44 51.23 -58.12
N GLU A 157 -38.35 50.97 -57.19
CA GLU A 157 -39.66 50.47 -57.59
C GLU A 157 -40.67 51.42 -56.95
N THR A 158 -41.01 52.47 -57.69
CA THR A 158 -42.32 53.09 -57.53
C THR A 158 -43.33 51.94 -57.52
N LEU A 159 -43.93 51.68 -56.36
CA LEU A 159 -45.11 50.83 -56.26
C LEU A 159 -46.04 51.27 -57.39
N SER A 160 -46.34 50.35 -58.32
CA SER A 160 -47.30 50.62 -59.37
C SER A 160 -48.58 51.19 -58.72
N PRO A 161 -49.20 52.25 -59.25
CA PRO A 161 -50.43 52.81 -58.70
C PRO A 161 -51.53 51.76 -58.44
N ALA A 162 -51.49 50.63 -59.16
CA ALA A 162 -52.38 49.49 -58.95
C ALA A 162 -52.20 48.75 -57.62
N LEU A 163 -50.98 48.70 -57.06
CA LEU A 163 -50.69 48.04 -55.77
C LEU A 163 -51.00 48.96 -54.58
N LEU A 164 -50.88 50.28 -54.74
CA LEU A 164 -51.32 51.26 -53.75
C LEU A 164 -52.84 51.27 -53.59
N SER A 165 -53.60 51.04 -54.67
CA SER A 165 -55.06 50.87 -54.64
C SER A 165 -55.50 49.62 -53.85
N PHE A 166 -54.76 48.52 -53.95
CA PHE A 166 -55.08 47.27 -53.25
C PHE A 166 -54.86 47.36 -51.74
N LEU A 167 -53.82 48.08 -51.29
CA LEU A 167 -53.54 48.28 -49.87
C LEU A 167 -54.54 49.24 -49.21
N THR A 168 -55.01 50.27 -49.92
CA THR A 168 -56.07 51.14 -49.40
C THR A 168 -57.44 50.46 -49.34
N GLN A 169 -57.73 49.45 -50.17
CA GLN A 169 -58.98 48.69 -50.08
C GLN A 169 -58.95 47.65 -48.96
N ALA A 170 -57.78 47.08 -48.64
CA ALA A 170 -57.66 46.12 -47.54
C ALA A 170 -57.77 46.78 -46.15
N GLU A 171 -57.34 48.04 -46.00
CA GLU A 171 -57.51 48.77 -44.73
C GLU A 171 -58.95 49.28 -44.49
N VAL A 172 -59.77 49.43 -45.53
CA VAL A 172 -61.19 49.83 -45.37
C VAL A 172 -62.09 48.63 -45.04
N VAL A 173 -61.70 47.40 -45.38
CA VAL A 173 -62.48 46.19 -45.03
C VAL A 173 -62.11 45.64 -43.64
N GLY A 174 -60.98 46.05 -43.05
CA GLY A 174 -60.61 45.69 -41.67
C GLY A 174 -61.14 46.65 -40.58
N ALA A 175 -61.91 47.68 -40.95
CA ALA A 175 -62.49 48.66 -40.01
C ALA A 175 -64.04 48.69 -40.04
N ILE A 176 -64.67 47.76 -40.74
CA ILE A 176 -66.11 47.47 -40.67
C ILE A 176 -66.28 45.95 -40.58
N GLU A 177 -65.97 45.41 -39.40
CA GLU A 177 -66.61 44.28 -38.68
C GLU A 177 -65.65 43.70 -37.64
#